data_AF-A0A9X4IGX6-F1
#
_entry.id   AF-A0A9X4IGX6-F1
#
_cell.length_a   1.000
_cell.length_b   1.000
_cell.length_c   1.000
_cell.angle_alpha   90.00
_cell.angle_beta   90.00
_cell.angle_gamma   90.00
#
_symmetry.space_group_name_H-M   'P 1'
#
loop_
_entity.id
_entity.type
_entity.pdbx_description
1 polymer ?
#
loop_
_entity_poly.entity_id
_entity_poly.type
_entity_poly.pdbx_seq_one_letter_code
_entity_poly.pdbx_strand_id
1 'polypeptide(L)'
;MTGRFLHHDLGHDLMHAPLALQHRWYASVLLGHYGYYGRPHNYRALNGFRQQVRRIWFCCLRRRSQKSRRMGWEDFEALTARFTLPLPRITRPWMARHA
;
A
#
# COMPACT_ATOMS: atom_id res chain seq x y z
N MET A 1 -19.74 -12.99 -5.18
CA MET A 1 -19.17 -13.12 -3.82
C MET A 1 -18.21 -11.95 -3.61
N THR A 2 -18.75 -10.79 -3.23
CA THR A 2 -17.99 -9.54 -3.18
C THR A 2 -18.34 -8.83 -1.88
N GLY A 3 -17.31 -8.50 -1.10
CA GLY A 3 -17.45 -7.63 0.07
C GLY A 3 -17.45 -8.39 1.38
N ARG A 4 -16.33 -8.26 2.13
CA ARG A 4 -16.29 -7.63 3.46
C ARG A 4 -14.90 -7.82 4.08
N PHE A 5 -13.90 -7.12 3.54
CA PHE A 5 -12.63 -6.90 4.24
C PHE A 5 -12.61 -5.46 4.76
N LEU A 6 -13.56 -5.12 5.63
CA LEU A 6 -13.55 -3.85 6.33
C LEU A 6 -12.79 -4.01 7.65
N HIS A 7 -11.59 -3.44 7.66
CA HIS A 7 -11.14 -2.49 8.69
C HIS A 7 -11.54 -2.83 10.14
N HIS A 8 -10.73 -3.60 10.88
CA HIS A 8 -10.32 -3.21 12.25
C HIS A 8 -9.25 -4.12 12.88
N ASP A 9 -9.29 -5.45 12.69
CA ASP A 9 -8.49 -6.39 13.53
C ASP A 9 -7.19 -6.93 12.91
N LEU A 10 -6.85 -6.56 11.68
CA LEU A 10 -5.80 -7.24 10.91
C LEU A 10 -4.36 -6.81 11.23
N GLY A 11 -4.13 -5.83 12.11
CA GLY A 11 -2.77 -5.31 12.35
C GLY A 11 -1.79 -6.37 12.84
N HIS A 12 -2.26 -7.29 13.69
CA HIS A 12 -1.46 -8.35 14.28
C HIS A 12 -1.33 -9.56 13.33
N ASP A 13 -2.44 -9.99 12.72
CA ASP A 13 -2.47 -11.18 11.85
C ASP A 13 -1.82 -10.94 10.48
N LEU A 14 -1.88 -9.71 9.95
CA LEU A 14 -1.27 -9.38 8.66
C LEU A 14 0.24 -9.57 8.68
N MET A 15 0.89 -9.33 9.82
CA MET A 15 2.33 -9.53 9.99
C MET A 15 2.73 -11.00 9.73
N HIS A 16 1.89 -11.94 10.15
CA HIS A 16 2.11 -13.37 9.97
C HIS A 16 1.55 -13.91 8.65
N ALA A 17 0.73 -13.14 7.94
CA ALA A 17 0.16 -13.52 6.66
C ALA A 17 1.22 -13.74 5.55
N PRO A 18 0.91 -14.56 4.53
CA PRO A 18 1.68 -14.63 3.29
C PRO A 18 1.93 -13.27 2.64
N LEU A 19 3.10 -13.09 2.00
CA LEU A 19 3.48 -11.83 1.35
C LEU A 19 2.45 -11.31 0.35
N ALA A 20 1.80 -12.21 -0.39
CA ALA A 20 0.74 -11.84 -1.34
C ALA A 20 -0.49 -11.21 -0.65
N LEU A 21 -0.85 -11.67 0.55
CA LEU A 21 -1.95 -11.09 1.32
C LEU A 21 -1.55 -9.73 1.92
N GLN A 22 -0.31 -9.63 2.41
CA GLN A 22 0.23 -8.34 2.86
C GLN A 22 0.20 -7.31 1.73
N HIS A 23 0.70 -7.68 0.55
CA HIS A 23 0.69 -6.83 -0.64
C HIS A 23 -0.72 -6.38 -1.01
N ARG A 24 -1.70 -7.29 -1.07
CA ARG A 24 -3.11 -6.96 -1.36
C ARG A 24 -3.70 -5.97 -0.37
N TRP A 25 -3.38 -6.12 0.91
CA TRP A 25 -3.83 -5.20 1.95
C TRP A 25 -3.23 -3.81 1.78
N TYR A 26 -1.91 -3.70 1.67
CA TYR A 26 -1.23 -2.41 1.45
C TYR A 26 -1.66 -1.75 0.13
N ALA A 27 -1.88 -2.53 -0.92
CA ALA A 27 -2.41 -2.04 -2.18
C ALA A 27 -3.83 -1.48 -2.02
N SER A 28 -4.71 -2.15 -1.29
CA SER A 28 -6.07 -1.67 -1.01
C SER A 28 -6.06 -0.36 -0.23
N VAL A 29 -5.17 -0.23 0.77
CA VAL A 29 -4.99 1.03 1.53
C VAL A 29 -4.57 2.18 0.61
N LEU A 30 -3.60 1.95 -0.28
CA LEU A 30 -3.15 2.95 -1.25
C LEU A 30 -4.25 3.33 -2.23
N LEU A 31 -4.97 2.35 -2.79
CA LEU A 31 -6.06 2.60 -3.72
C LEU A 31 -7.20 3.40 -3.08
N GLY A 32 -7.57 3.08 -1.83
CA GLY A 32 -8.56 3.85 -1.07
C GLY A 32 -8.11 5.30 -0.85
N HIS A 33 -6.85 5.49 -0.46
CA HIS A 33 -6.27 6.82 -0.28
C HIS A 33 -6.25 7.62 -1.58
N TYR A 34 -5.88 7.00 -2.71
CA TYR A 34 -5.87 7.65 -4.02
C TYR A 34 -7.29 7.97 -4.50
N GLY A 35 -8.29 7.12 -4.21
CA GLY A 35 -9.68 7.39 -4.53
C GLY A 35 -10.20 8.66 -3.85
N TYR A 36 -9.80 8.90 -2.60
CA TYR A 36 -10.25 10.07 -1.84
C TYR A 36 -9.41 11.33 -2.12
N TYR A 37 -8.08 11.20 -2.12
CA TYR A 37 -7.14 12.33 -2.20
C TYR A 37 -6.53 12.56 -3.59
N GLY A 38 -6.91 11.76 -4.59
CA GLY A 38 -6.42 11.80 -5.97
C GLY A 38 -6.81 13.05 -6.76
N ARG A 39 -6.61 14.24 -6.22
CA ARG A 39 -6.89 15.51 -6.89
C ARG A 39 -5.73 15.93 -7.79
N PRO A 40 -6.01 16.70 -8.87
CA PRO A 40 -4.97 17.41 -9.60
C PRO A 40 -4.03 18.15 -8.65
N HIS A 41 -2.74 18.21 -8.99
CA HIS A 41 -1.68 18.88 -8.20
C HIS A 41 -1.32 18.21 -6.85
N ASN A 42 -2.02 17.15 -6.43
CA ASN A 42 -1.75 16.47 -5.15
C ASN A 42 -0.74 15.31 -5.24
N TYR A 43 -0.06 15.13 -6.38
CA TYR A 43 0.82 13.98 -6.61
C TYR A 43 1.92 13.84 -5.56
N ARG A 44 2.52 14.96 -5.13
CA ARG A 44 3.61 14.96 -4.14
C ARG A 44 3.17 14.37 -2.80
N ALA A 45 1.98 14.73 -2.31
CA ALA A 45 1.47 14.19 -1.05
C ALA A 45 1.10 12.71 -1.19
N LEU A 46 0.47 12.31 -2.30
CA LEU A 46 0.11 10.91 -2.56
C LEU A 46 1.35 10.01 -2.67
N ASN A 47 2.42 10.51 -3.30
CA ASN A 47 3.69 9.80 -3.36
C ASN A 47 4.35 9.72 -1.97
N GLY A 48 4.29 10.79 -1.18
CA GLY A 48 4.73 10.79 0.21
C GLY A 48 4.01 9.73 1.05
N PHE A 49 2.69 9.65 0.91
CA PHE A 49 1.88 8.61 1.56
C PHE A 49 2.31 7.20 1.14
N ARG A 50 2.54 6.98 -0.16
CA ARG A 50 3.06 5.71 -0.68
C ARG A 50 4.39 5.31 -0.03
N GLN A 51 5.33 6.26 0.10
CA GLN A 51 6.61 5.97 0.73
C GLN A 51 6.47 5.65 2.21
N GLN A 52 5.54 6.30 2.92
CA GLN A 52 5.25 5.98 4.31
C GLN A 52 4.66 4.57 4.46
N VAL A 53 3.73 4.18 3.59
CA VAL A 53 3.19 2.82 3.55
C VAL A 53 4.29 1.78 3.30
N ARG A 54 5.22 2.06 2.37
CA ARG A 54 6.40 1.20 2.13
C ARG A 54 7.27 1.03 3.37
N ARG A 55 7.56 2.13 4.08
CA ARG A 55 8.34 2.08 5.34
C ARG A 55 7.64 1.25 6.41
N ILE A 56 6.33 1.39 6.56
CA ILE A 56 5.54 0.58 7.50
C ILE A 56 5.64 -0.90 7.14
N TRP A 57 5.45 -1.25 5.87
CA TRP A 57 5.57 -2.63 5.41
C TRP A 57 6.97 -3.21 5.65
N PHE A 58 8.02 -2.45 5.35
CA PHE A 58 9.40 -2.82 5.65
C PHE A 58 9.62 -3.11 7.14
N CYS A 59 9.15 -2.21 8.02
CA CYS A 59 9.24 -2.41 9.47
C CYS A 59 8.43 -3.62 9.95
N CYS A 60 7.28 -3.93 9.35
CA CYS A 60 6.51 -5.13 9.64
C CYS A 60 7.26 -6.40 9.22
N LEU A 61 7.88 -6.42 8.04
CA LEU A 61 8.67 -7.55 7.55
C LEU A 61 9.89 -7.82 8.44
N ARG A 62 10.60 -6.77 8.87
CA ARG A 62 11.76 -6.90 9.77
C ARG A 62 11.40 -7.44 11.14
N ARG A 63 10.18 -7.18 11.62
CA ARG A 63 9.68 -7.72 12.89
C ARG A 63 9.25 -9.19 12.81
N ARG A 64 8.95 -9.70 11.62
CA ARG A 64 8.37 -11.05 11.41
C ARG A 64 9.31 -12.20 11.78
N SER A 65 10.62 -12.06 11.60
CA SER A 65 11.55 -13.13 11.94
C SER A 65 12.95 -12.59 12.26
N GLN A 66 13.71 -13.36 13.05
CA GLN A 66 15.11 -13.05 13.34
C GLN A 66 15.98 -12.96 12.08
N LYS A 67 15.65 -13.74 11.03
CA LYS A 67 16.31 -13.66 9.72
C LYS A 67 15.93 -12.36 8.99
N SER A 68 14.65 -12.02 8.99
CA SER A 68 14.13 -10.78 8.37
C SER A 68 14.62 -9.52 9.05
N ARG A 69 15.06 -9.57 10.32
CA ARG A 69 15.65 -8.42 11.02
C ARG A 69 16.89 -7.86 10.33
N ARG A 70 17.62 -8.72 9.60
CA ARG A 70 18.79 -8.36 8.78
C ARG A 70 18.44 -7.87 7.37
N MET A 71 17.16 -7.89 6.99
CA MET A 71 16.70 -7.42 5.68
C MET A 71 17.05 -5.94 5.50
N GLY A 72 17.82 -5.65 4.46
CA GLY A 72 18.16 -4.30 4.04
C GLY A 72 17.04 -3.67 3.21
N TRP A 73 17.19 -2.38 2.90
CA TRP A 73 16.27 -1.70 2.00
C TRP A 73 16.35 -2.28 0.57
N GLU A 74 17.51 -2.74 0.13
CA GLU A 74 17.71 -3.38 -1.18
C GLU A 74 16.93 -4.69 -1.33
N ASP A 75 16.94 -5.54 -0.30
CA ASP A 75 16.12 -6.76 -0.25
C ASP A 75 14.63 -6.43 -0.36
N PHE A 76 14.21 -5.34 0.29
CA PHE A 76 12.84 -4.85 0.23
C PHE A 76 12.51 -4.30 -1.16
N GLU A 77 13.41 -3.58 -1.81
CA GLU A 77 13.24 -3.14 -3.20
C GLU A 77 13.05 -4.35 -4.12
N ALA A 78 13.88 -5.40 -4.00
CA ALA A 78 13.73 -6.64 -4.76
C ALA A 78 12.39 -7.34 -4.50
N LEU A 79 11.91 -7.32 -3.25
CA LEU A 79 10.59 -7.85 -2.89
C LEU A 79 9.47 -7.01 -3.54
N THR A 80 9.55 -5.69 -3.46
CA THR A 80 8.54 -4.79 -4.04
C THR A 80 8.60 -4.72 -5.56
N ALA A 81 9.71 -5.13 -6.19
CA ALA A 81 9.78 -5.34 -7.63
C ALA A 81 8.87 -6.49 -8.07
N ARG A 82 8.74 -7.55 -7.26
CA ARG A 82 7.80 -8.66 -7.48
C ARG A 82 6.37 -8.34 -7.02
N PHE A 83 6.25 -7.61 -5.90
CA PHE A 83 4.98 -7.21 -5.30
C PHE A 83 4.78 -5.70 -5.41
N THR A 84 4.60 -5.21 -6.64
CA THR A 84 4.54 -3.77 -6.91
C THR A 84 3.33 -3.13 -6.28
N LEU A 85 3.55 -2.13 -5.43
CA LEU A 85 2.48 -1.32 -4.85
C LEU A 85 1.96 -0.30 -5.87
N PRO A 86 0.64 -0.03 -5.89
CA PRO A 86 0.03 0.96 -6.77
C PRO A 86 0.76 2.29 -6.75
N LEU A 87 0.98 2.88 -7.92
CA LEU A 87 1.46 4.25 -8.03
C LEU A 87 0.30 5.23 -7.79
N PRO A 88 0.60 6.44 -7.28
CA PRO A 88 -0.40 7.49 -7.15
C PRO A 88 -1.11 7.74 -8.48
N ARG A 89 -2.43 7.54 -8.49
CA ARG A 89 -3.27 7.93 -9.62
C ARG A 89 -3.93 9.25 -9.29
N ILE A 90 -3.69 10.25 -10.12
CA ILE A 90 -4.49 11.48 -10.11
C ILE A 90 -5.83 11.12 -10.73
N THR A 91 -6.86 11.08 -9.90
CA THR A 91 -8.24 10.93 -10.33
C THR A 91 -8.62 12.21 -11.07
N ARG A 92 -8.75 12.13 -12.39
CA ARG A 92 -9.35 13.23 -13.16
C ARG A 92 -10.75 13.44 -12.61
N PRO A 93 -11.16 14.68 -12.29
CA PRO A 93 -12.55 14.93 -11.93
C PRO A 93 -13.42 14.35 -13.05
N TRP A 94 -14.47 13.64 -12.66
CA TRP A 94 -15.56 13.30 -13.57
C TRP A 94 -16.00 14.64 -14.17
N MET A 95 -15.65 14.90 -15.42
CA MET A 95 -16.38 15.93 -16.14
C MET A 95 -17.76 15.31 -16.34
N ALA A 96 -18.70 15.75 -15.51
CA ALA A 96 -20.10 15.72 -15.87
C ALA A 96 -20.16 16.19 -17.31
N ARG A 97 -20.67 15.35 -18.19
CA ARG A 97 -21.02 15.73 -19.55
C ARG A 97 -21.82 17.03 -19.43
N HIS A 98 -21.24 18.15 -19.85
CA HIS A 98 -22.02 19.34 -20.12
C HIS A 98 -23.01 18.93 -21.21
N ALA A 99 -24.27 18.80 -20.83
CA ALA A 99 -25.40 18.68 -21.74
C ALA A 99 -25.76 20.08 -22.25
#